data_AF-X1E4P1-F1
#
_entry.id   AF-X1E4P1-F1
#
_cell.length_a   1.000
_cell.length_b   1.000
_cell.length_c   1.000
_cell.angle_alpha   90.00
_cell.angle_beta   90.00
_cell.angle_gamma   90.00
#
_symmetry.space_group_name_H-M   'P 1'
#
loop_
_entity.id
_entity.type
_entity.pdbx_description
1 polymer ?
#
loop_
_entity_poly.entity_id
_entity_poly.type
_entity_poly.pdbx_seq_one_letter_code
_entity_poly.pdbx_strand_id
1 'polypeptide(L)'
;MMPEVNQRGNTVERSFRDTERYQFDFKLCTSKKGWKQFDTSQDAWYFGVWVHPGKREIVTYAEGDITVVKCPTEESYHAELKSMAEFYGPPPPAFTTVDYPTGKITKYYDTRPV
;
A
#
# COMPACT_ATOMS: atom_id res chain seq x y z
N MET A 1 14.47 13.08 21.24
CA MET A 1 14.97 12.44 20.00
C MET A 1 14.25 13.12 18.84
N MET A 2 14.94 13.54 17.79
CA MET A 2 14.29 14.13 16.61
C MET A 2 13.61 13.01 15.79
N PRO A 3 12.43 13.25 15.21
CA PRO A 3 11.74 12.26 14.38
C PRO A 3 12.55 11.97 13.10
N GLU A 4 12.54 10.71 12.65
CA GLU A 4 13.04 10.35 11.32
C GLU A 4 12.15 11.01 10.26
N VAL A 5 12.76 11.63 9.25
CA VAL A 5 12.07 12.23 8.12
C VAL A 5 12.62 11.67 6.82
N ASN A 6 11.74 11.34 5.88
CA ASN A 6 12.16 10.89 4.55
C ASN A 6 12.51 12.08 3.63
N GLN A 7 13.00 11.78 2.42
CA GLN A 7 13.38 12.80 1.43
C GLN A 7 12.24 13.75 1.02
N ARG A 8 10.98 13.38 1.28
CA ARG A 8 9.77 14.15 0.97
C ARG A 8 9.28 14.95 2.20
N GLY A 9 10.03 14.94 3.31
CA GLY A 9 9.70 15.68 4.53
C GLY A 9 8.62 15.01 5.40
N ASN A 10 8.27 13.76 5.12
CA ASN A 10 7.28 13.01 5.89
C ASN A 10 7.93 12.31 7.07
N THR A 11 7.25 12.27 8.22
CA THR A 11 7.72 11.54 9.40
C THR A 11 7.64 10.04 9.15
N VAL A 12 8.69 9.32 9.52
CA VAL A 12 8.78 7.87 9.39
C VAL A 12 8.84 7.24 10.78
N GLU A 13 7.93 6.32 11.04
CA GLU A 13 7.92 5.49 12.24
C GLU A 13 8.20 4.04 11.84
N ARG A 14 9.17 3.40 12.49
CA ARG A 14 9.57 2.02 12.21
C ARG A 14 9.34 1.16 13.43
N SER A 15 8.81 -0.04 13.21
CA SER A 15 8.64 -1.05 14.25
C SER A 15 8.71 -2.44 13.65
N PHE A 16 8.87 -3.45 14.50
CA PHE A 16 8.87 -4.85 14.07
C PHE A 16 7.77 -5.62 14.80
N ARG A 17 7.14 -6.55 14.09
CA ARG A 17 6.20 -7.51 14.66
C ARG A 17 6.25 -8.82 13.89
N ASP A 18 6.52 -9.91 14.59
CA ASP A 18 6.42 -11.26 14.04
C ASP A 18 4.95 -11.60 13.76
N THR A 19 4.52 -11.48 12.51
CA THR A 19 3.12 -11.64 12.06
C THR A 19 3.08 -11.89 10.55
N GLU A 20 1.89 -11.84 9.95
CA GLU A 20 1.66 -11.76 8.51
C GLU A 20 0.85 -10.51 8.14
N ARG A 21 0.81 -10.17 6.85
CA ARG A 21 0.04 -9.01 6.35
C ARG A 21 -1.45 -9.08 6.68
N TYR A 22 -1.99 -10.28 6.90
CA TYR A 22 -3.42 -10.48 7.15
C TYR A 22 -3.92 -9.79 8.42
N GLN A 23 -3.05 -9.50 9.40
CA GLN A 23 -3.40 -8.63 10.52
C GLN A 23 -3.76 -7.21 10.05
N PHE A 24 -3.10 -6.72 9.01
CA PHE A 24 -3.40 -5.42 8.42
C PHE A 24 -4.68 -5.49 7.58
N ASP A 25 -4.77 -6.46 6.68
CA ASP A 25 -5.94 -6.62 5.80
C ASP A 25 -7.26 -6.73 6.57
N PHE A 26 -7.29 -7.57 7.61
CA PHE A 26 -8.55 -7.94 8.27
C PHE A 26 -8.80 -7.24 9.61
N LYS A 27 -7.80 -6.52 10.17
CA LYS A 27 -7.95 -5.91 11.50
C LYS A 27 -7.43 -4.47 11.61
N LEU A 28 -6.21 -4.18 11.17
CA LEU A 28 -5.59 -2.87 11.42
C LEU A 28 -5.95 -1.84 10.33
N CYS A 29 -5.80 -2.21 9.06
CA CYS A 29 -5.93 -1.36 7.88
C CYS A 29 -7.20 -1.68 7.07
N THR A 30 -8.33 -1.88 7.75
CA THR A 30 -9.59 -2.23 7.08
C THR A 30 -10.24 -1.02 6.39
N SER A 31 -10.99 -1.25 5.31
CA SER A 31 -11.80 -0.22 4.63
C SER A 31 -12.78 0.52 5.55
N LYS A 32 -13.40 -0.20 6.51
CA LYS A 32 -14.27 0.40 7.55
C LYS A 32 -13.57 1.45 8.42
N LYS A 33 -12.23 1.43 8.48
CA LYS A 33 -11.38 2.37 9.21
C LYS A 33 -10.75 3.44 8.30
N GLY A 34 -11.20 3.55 7.04
CA GLY A 34 -10.73 4.56 6.08
C GLY A 34 -9.46 4.18 5.31
N TRP A 35 -8.94 2.97 5.50
CA TRP A 35 -7.77 2.47 4.79
C TRP A 35 -8.14 1.90 3.43
N LYS A 36 -7.23 2.04 2.46
CA LYS A 36 -7.32 1.42 1.15
C LYS A 36 -6.01 0.68 0.88
N GLN A 37 -6.08 -0.50 0.31
CA GLN A 37 -4.89 -1.21 -0.12
C GLN A 37 -4.28 -0.51 -1.34
N PHE A 38 -2.95 -0.43 -1.37
CA PHE A 38 -2.20 0.04 -2.53
C PHE A 38 -1.57 -1.18 -3.18
N ASP A 39 -2.25 -1.73 -4.18
CA ASP A 39 -1.82 -3.00 -4.78
C ASP A 39 -0.51 -2.86 -5.56
N THR A 40 0.33 -3.87 -5.38
CA THR A 40 1.66 -4.01 -5.97
C THR A 40 1.85 -5.41 -6.55
N SER A 41 2.79 -5.56 -7.48
CA SER A 41 3.15 -6.89 -8.01
C SER A 41 3.83 -7.81 -6.99
N GLN A 42 4.16 -7.30 -5.79
CA GLN A 42 4.79 -8.05 -4.71
C GLN A 42 3.80 -8.51 -3.63
N ASP A 43 2.50 -8.25 -3.81
CA ASP A 43 1.50 -8.62 -2.83
C ASP A 43 1.46 -10.13 -2.56
N ALA A 44 1.88 -10.50 -1.35
CA ALA A 44 1.87 -11.86 -0.83
C ALA A 44 1.76 -11.82 0.69
N TRP A 45 1.59 -12.96 1.37
CA TRP A 45 1.42 -13.05 2.83
C TRP A 45 2.51 -12.31 3.64
N TYR A 46 3.71 -12.15 3.07
CA TYR A 46 4.86 -11.50 3.68
C TYR A 46 4.99 -9.99 3.40
N PHE A 47 4.23 -9.38 2.47
CA PHE A 47 4.41 -7.98 2.08
C PHE A 47 3.07 -7.31 1.76
N GLY A 48 2.87 -6.05 2.13
CA GLY A 48 1.71 -5.27 1.68
C GLY A 48 1.80 -3.78 2.00
N VAL A 49 1.03 -2.97 1.28
CA VAL A 49 0.96 -1.51 1.50
C VAL A 49 -0.50 -1.04 1.60
N TRP A 50 -0.79 -0.16 2.56
CA TRP A 50 -2.10 0.44 2.76
C TRP A 50 -1.96 1.94 2.97
N VAL A 51 -2.94 2.69 2.49
CA VAL A 51 -2.96 4.16 2.56
C VAL A 51 -4.27 4.63 3.20
N HIS A 52 -4.21 5.71 3.97
CA HIS A 52 -5.37 6.33 4.59
C HIS A 52 -5.45 7.81 4.16
N PRO A 53 -6.20 8.15 3.10
CA PRO A 53 -6.25 9.50 2.56
C PRO A 53 -6.67 10.56 3.61
N GLY A 54 -7.68 10.26 4.44
CA GLY A 54 -8.15 11.20 5.46
C GLY A 54 -7.16 11.52 6.59
N LYS A 55 -6.19 10.62 6.86
CA LYS A 55 -5.12 10.83 7.84
C LYS A 55 -3.79 11.19 7.18
N ARG A 56 -3.69 10.97 5.87
CA ARG A 56 -2.48 11.08 5.07
C ARG A 56 -1.36 10.20 5.64
N GLU A 57 -1.72 8.96 5.94
CA GLU A 57 -0.81 7.95 6.47
C GLU A 57 -0.66 6.79 5.48
N ILE A 58 0.54 6.24 5.43
CA ILE A 58 0.89 5.08 4.60
C ILE A 58 1.55 4.05 5.50
N VAL A 59 1.08 2.82 5.43
CA VAL A 59 1.63 1.67 6.17
C VAL A 59 2.20 0.70 5.17
N THR A 60 3.46 0.33 5.36
CA THR A 60 4.12 -0.77 4.64
C THR A 60 4.47 -1.86 5.64
N TYR A 61 4.09 -3.09 5.31
CA TYR A 61 4.50 -4.29 6.00
C TYR A 61 5.43 -5.11 5.09
N ALA A 62 6.56 -5.58 5.61
CA ALA A 62 7.49 -6.45 4.90
C ALA A 62 8.18 -7.41 5.89
N GLU A 63 7.82 -8.69 5.88
CA GLU A 63 8.47 -9.76 6.65
C GLU A 63 8.67 -9.44 8.15
N GLY A 64 7.71 -8.72 8.73
CA GLY A 64 7.71 -8.31 10.12
C GLY A 64 8.08 -6.85 10.34
N ASP A 65 8.80 -6.22 9.40
CA ASP A 65 9.07 -4.79 9.43
C ASP A 65 7.81 -4.00 9.08
N ILE A 66 7.52 -3.00 9.90
CA ILE A 66 6.40 -2.08 9.74
C ILE A 66 6.97 -0.67 9.63
N THR A 67 6.68 -0.01 8.52
CA THR A 67 6.96 1.41 8.34
C THR A 67 5.64 2.16 8.24
N VAL A 68 5.47 3.20 9.07
CA VAL A 68 4.35 4.14 8.98
C VAL A 68 4.90 5.49 8.56
N VAL A 69 4.47 5.97 7.41
CA VAL A 69 4.77 7.32 6.92
C VAL A 69 3.58 8.22 7.23
N LYS A 70 3.84 9.34 7.91
CA LYS A 70 2.83 10.36 8.24
C LYS A 70 3.13 11.63 7.47
N CYS A 71 2.20 12.03 6.61
CA CYS A 71 2.34 13.18 5.74
C CYS A 71 1.64 14.41 6.37
N PRO A 72 2.39 15.47 6.72
CA PRO A 72 1.79 16.64 7.38
C PRO A 72 0.88 17.46 6.45
N THR A 73 1.08 17.38 5.13
CA THR A 73 0.31 18.12 4.14
C THR A 73 -0.25 17.19 3.06
N GLU A 74 -1.25 17.67 2.32
CA GLU A 74 -1.83 16.93 1.19
C GLU A 74 -0.81 16.79 0.05
N GLU A 75 -0.01 17.83 -0.19
CA GLU A 75 1.04 17.84 -1.20
C GLU A 75 2.10 16.78 -0.89
N SER A 76 2.52 16.65 0.37
CA SER A 76 3.53 15.65 0.76
C SER A 76 2.97 14.22 0.76
N TYR A 77 1.65 14.05 0.93
CA TYR A 77 0.96 12.77 0.75
C TYR A 77 0.90 12.35 -0.72
N HIS A 78 0.47 13.25 -1.61
CA HIS A 78 0.45 12.98 -3.04
C HIS A 78 1.87 12.75 -3.61
N ALA A 79 2.88 13.44 -3.09
CA ALA A 79 4.28 13.18 -3.44
C ALA A 79 4.74 11.77 -3.03
N GLU A 80 4.29 11.26 -1.87
CA GLU A 80 4.57 9.89 -1.42
C GLU A 80 3.88 8.86 -2.32
N LEU A 81 2.59 9.05 -2.61
CA LEU A 81 1.84 8.15 -3.51
C LEU A 81 2.45 8.11 -4.91
N LYS A 82 2.88 9.26 -5.44
CA LYS A 82 3.56 9.35 -6.73
C LYS A 82 4.89 8.59 -6.70
N SER A 83 5.71 8.79 -5.67
CA SER A 83 6.98 8.08 -5.50
C SER A 83 6.78 6.57 -5.40
N MET A 84 5.75 6.12 -4.67
CA MET A 84 5.37 4.71 -4.61
C MET A 84 4.92 4.17 -5.97
N ALA A 85 4.15 4.95 -6.72
CA ALA A 85 3.67 4.53 -8.04
C ALA A 85 4.80 4.39 -9.05
N GLU A 86 5.79 5.28 -9.00
CA GLU A 86 7.02 5.19 -9.80
C GLU A 86 7.86 3.96 -9.40
N PHE A 87 7.96 3.67 -8.10
CA PHE A 87 8.74 2.54 -7.59
C PHE A 87 8.10 1.17 -7.88
N TYR A 88 6.82 0.99 -7.53
CA TYR A 88 6.10 -0.28 -7.69
C TYR A 88 5.58 -0.51 -9.11
N GLY A 89 5.61 0.51 -9.98
CA GLY A 89 5.07 0.43 -11.33
C GLY A 89 3.53 0.36 -11.34
N PRO A 90 2.91 -0.08 -12.44
CA PRO A 90 1.45 -0.13 -12.57
C PRO A 90 0.79 -1.12 -11.58
N PRO A 91 -0.49 -0.92 -11.21
CA PRO A 91 -1.19 -1.87 -10.36
C PRO A 91 -1.28 -3.25 -11.03
N PRO A 92 -1.24 -4.35 -10.26
CA PRO A 92 -1.56 -5.67 -10.79
C PRO A 92 -3.04 -5.74 -11.22
N PRO A 93 -3.42 -6.72 -12.05
CA PRO A 93 -4.82 -6.97 -12.34
C PRO A 93 -5.58 -7.33 -11.05
N ALA A 94 -6.73 -6.70 -10.82
CA ALA A 94 -7.64 -7.06 -9.74
C ALA A 94 -8.17 -8.49 -9.90
N PHE A 95 -8.43 -8.90 -11.15
CA PHE A 95 -8.71 -10.28 -11.51
C PHE A 95 -8.40 -10.55 -12.97
N THR A 96 -8.30 -11.85 -13.30
CA THR A 96 -8.06 -12.34 -14.65
C THR A 96 -9.10 -13.38 -15.01
N THR A 97 -9.71 -13.26 -16.19
CA THR A 97 -10.62 -14.27 -16.74
C THR A 97 -9.94 -15.04 -17.87
N VAL A 98 -10.33 -16.30 -18.02
CA VAL A 98 -9.90 -17.17 -19.12
C VAL A 98 -11.15 -17.73 -19.79
N ASP A 99 -11.37 -17.38 -21.05
CA ASP A 99 -12.51 -17.86 -21.83
C ASP A 99 -12.28 -19.30 -22.28
N TYR A 100 -13.29 -20.17 -22.15
CA TYR A 100 -13.26 -21.54 -22.67
C TYR A 100 -14.22 -21.68 -23.87
N PRO A 101 -13.86 -22.39 -24.96
CA PRO A 101 -12.62 -23.14 -25.18
C PRO A 101 -11.47 -22.32 -25.78
N THR A 102 -11.65 -21.03 -26.03
CA THR A 102 -10.69 -20.22 -26.82
C THR A 102 -9.35 -19.97 -26.12
N GLY A 103 -9.32 -20.06 -24.79
CA GLY A 103 -8.14 -19.73 -23.97
C GLY A 103 -7.83 -18.23 -23.91
N LYS A 104 -8.75 -17.36 -24.35
CA LYS A 104 -8.53 -15.91 -24.33
C LYS A 104 -8.41 -15.42 -22.89
N ILE A 105 -7.33 -14.70 -22.59
CA ILE A 105 -7.08 -14.07 -21.28
C ILE A 105 -7.52 -12.61 -21.32
N THR A 106 -8.36 -12.20 -20.35
CA THR A 106 -8.72 -10.79 -20.13
C THR A 106 -8.33 -10.38 -18.70
N LYS A 107 -7.62 -9.26 -18.58
CA LYS A 107 -7.18 -8.70 -17.30
C LYS A 107 -8.01 -7.47 -16.96
N TYR A 108 -8.50 -7.40 -15.73
CA TYR A 108 -9.29 -6.30 -15.22
C TYR A 108 -8.50 -5.61 -14.12
N TYR A 109 -8.51 -4.27 -14.11
CA TYR A 109 -7.66 -3.46 -13.25
C TYR A 109 -8.51 -2.50 -12.43
N ASP A 110 -8.14 -2.34 -11.16
CA ASP A 110 -8.68 -1.29 -10.31
C ASP A 110 -7.78 -0.05 -10.34
N THR A 111 -8.40 1.11 -10.18
CA THR A 111 -7.68 2.37 -10.04
C THR A 111 -6.98 2.42 -8.68
N ARG A 112 -5.71 2.85 -8.65
CA ARG A 112 -5.01 3.07 -7.39
C ARG A 112 -5.68 4.13 -6.52
N PRO A 113 -5.56 4.02 -5.19
CA PRO A 113 -5.93 5.10 -4.29
C PRO A 113 -5.19 6.39 -4.65
N VAL A 114 -5.94 7.49 -4.67
CA VAL A 114 -5.44 8.87 -4.70
C VAL A 114 -5.62 9.52 -3.34
#